data_AF-A0A496RC08-F1
#
_entry.id   AF-A0A496RC08-F1
#
_cell.length_a   1.000
_cell.length_b   1.000
_cell.length_c   1.000
_cell.angle_alpha   90.00
_cell.angle_beta   90.00
_cell.angle_gamma   90.00
#
_symmetry.space_group_name_H-M   'P 1'
#
loop_
_entity.id
_entity.type
_entity.pdbx_description
1 polymer ?
#
loop_
_entity_poly.entity_id
_entity_poly.type
_entity_poly.pdbx_seq_one_letter_code
_entity_poly.pdbx_strand_id
1 'polypeptide(L)'
;MKIENLDLFTEATKKVFEEVGFEISVSDTVKTGNNTEIVANIGITGDASGFLILKSDIASASNFIKKMLANLGMHSEEEAGFGQFHKEAMGELLNQISGRSMMLLEKNGYCCDITPPTLIIGENIFSKPADAR
;
A
#
# COMPACT_ATOMS: atom_id res chain seq x y z
N MET A 1 16.37 2.37 10.78
CA MET A 1 16.30 1.14 9.96
C MET A 1 17.45 1.14 8.95
N LYS A 2 18.19 0.03 8.82
CA LYS A 2 19.17 -0.11 7.71
C LYS A 2 18.43 -0.38 6.41
N ILE A 3 18.97 0.08 5.28
CA ILE A 3 18.43 -0.18 3.93
C ILE A 3 18.20 -1.68 3.69
N GLU A 4 19.02 -2.52 4.33
CA GLU A 4 18.97 -4.00 4.31
C GLU A 4 17.60 -4.60 4.71
N ASN A 5 16.72 -3.86 5.41
CA ASN A 5 15.41 -4.37 5.80
C ASN A 5 14.29 -4.01 4.82
N LEU A 6 14.57 -3.24 3.74
CA LEU A 6 13.55 -2.88 2.74
C LEU A 6 12.99 -4.13 2.03
N ASP A 7 13.81 -5.16 1.87
CA ASP A 7 13.42 -6.44 1.28
C ASP A 7 12.28 -7.11 2.03
N LEU A 8 12.15 -6.90 3.34
CA LEU A 8 11.05 -7.44 4.15
C LEU A 8 9.70 -6.82 3.75
N PHE A 9 9.68 -5.52 3.46
CA PHE A 9 8.48 -4.82 2.97
C PHE A 9 8.14 -5.26 1.55
N THR A 10 9.16 -5.43 0.70
CA THR A 10 9.00 -5.96 -0.67
C THR A 10 8.43 -7.38 -0.64
N GLU A 11 8.92 -8.24 0.24
CA GLU A 11 8.43 -9.60 0.44
C GLU A 11 6.97 -9.61 0.90
N ALA A 12 6.64 -8.82 1.94
CA ALA A 12 5.27 -8.69 2.43
C ALA A 12 4.31 -8.22 1.33
N THR A 13 4.72 -7.22 0.55
CA THR A 13 3.93 -6.69 -0.56
C THR A 13 3.68 -7.76 -1.61
N LYS A 14 4.72 -8.46 -2.07
CA LYS A 14 4.57 -9.54 -3.07
C LYS A 14 3.58 -10.60 -2.62
N LYS A 15 3.71 -11.08 -1.38
CA LYS A 15 2.81 -12.09 -0.82
C LYS A 15 1.35 -11.64 -0.77
N VAL A 16 1.08 -10.40 -0.36
CA VAL A 16 -0.30 -9.88 -0.34
C VAL A 16 -0.86 -9.79 -1.76
N PHE A 17 -0.08 -9.29 -2.71
CA PHE A 17 -0.53 -9.19 -4.10
C PHE A 17 -0.76 -10.57 -4.74
N GLU A 18 0.10 -11.55 -4.45
CA GLU A 18 -0.06 -12.94 -4.91
C GLU A 18 -1.36 -13.55 -4.41
N GLU A 19 -1.71 -13.33 -3.13
CA GLU A 19 -2.96 -13.82 -2.53
C GLU A 19 -4.21 -13.22 -3.16
N VAL A 20 -4.12 -11.99 -3.65
CA VAL A 20 -5.21 -11.37 -4.41
C VAL A 20 -5.11 -11.60 -5.94
N GLY A 21 -4.26 -12.53 -6.35
CA GLY A 21 -4.15 -13.03 -7.72
C GLY A 21 -3.31 -12.17 -8.67
N PHE A 22 -2.35 -11.40 -8.14
CA PHE A 22 -1.43 -10.60 -8.94
C PHE A 22 0.02 -11.03 -8.72
N GLU A 23 0.74 -11.20 -9.82
CA GLU A 23 2.19 -11.26 -9.80
C GLU A 23 2.75 -9.85 -10.05
N ILE A 24 3.55 -9.34 -9.11
CA ILE A 24 4.10 -7.98 -9.20
C ILE A 24 5.62 -7.99 -9.31
N SER A 25 6.15 -7.03 -10.07
CA SER A 25 7.57 -6.69 -10.07
C SER A 25 7.78 -5.41 -9.26
N VAL A 26 8.86 -5.39 -8.48
CA VAL A 26 9.25 -4.23 -7.67
C VAL A 26 10.53 -3.66 -8.26
N SER A 27 10.57 -2.34 -8.42
CA SER A 27 11.75 -1.63 -8.94
C SER A 27 12.10 -0.49 -8.01
N ASP A 28 13.39 -0.26 -7.78
CA ASP A 28 13.90 0.85 -6.98
C ASP A 28 13.77 2.22 -7.67
N THR A 29 13.28 2.24 -8.91
CA THR A 29 13.08 3.47 -9.66
C THR A 29 11.89 4.24 -9.10
N VAL A 30 12.16 5.40 -8.50
CA VAL A 30 11.12 6.36 -8.12
C VAL A 30 10.53 6.96 -9.39
N LYS A 31 9.36 6.48 -9.81
CA LYS A 31 8.56 7.16 -10.82
C LYS A 31 7.87 8.35 -10.18
N THR A 32 8.26 9.56 -10.56
CA THR A 32 7.46 10.76 -10.31
C THR A 32 6.23 10.70 -11.20
N GLY A 33 5.14 10.12 -10.70
CA GLY A 33 3.86 10.13 -11.40
C GLY A 33 3.27 11.55 -11.36
N ASN A 34 3.01 12.13 -12.53
CA ASN A 34 2.43 13.49 -12.64
C ASN A 34 0.93 13.54 -12.29
N ASN A 35 0.30 12.40 -11.95
CA ASN A 35 -1.13 12.31 -11.68
C ASN A 35 -1.42 11.38 -10.49
N THR A 36 -0.92 11.73 -9.30
CA THR A 36 -1.32 11.02 -8.08
C THR A 36 -2.65 11.58 -7.60
N GLU A 37 -3.67 10.73 -7.52
CA GLU A 37 -5.01 11.14 -7.06
C GLU A 37 -5.42 10.49 -5.73
N ILE A 38 -4.76 9.39 -5.39
CA ILE A 38 -4.98 8.61 -4.18
C ILE A 38 -3.64 8.43 -3.47
N VAL A 39 -3.61 8.76 -2.18
CA VAL A 39 -2.51 8.46 -1.27
C VAL A 39 -3.06 7.75 -0.04
N ALA A 40 -2.74 6.47 0.11
CA ALA A 40 -2.99 5.72 1.34
C ALA A 40 -1.69 5.67 2.15
N ASN A 41 -1.75 5.92 3.45
CA ASN A 41 -0.58 5.85 4.31
C ASN A 41 -0.85 5.15 5.65
N ILE A 42 0.21 4.53 6.18
CA ILE A 42 0.30 3.99 7.54
C ILE A 42 1.60 4.50 8.15
N GLY A 43 1.52 5.06 9.36
CA GLY A 43 2.68 5.40 10.17
C GLY A 43 3.27 4.16 10.83
N ILE A 44 4.59 4.13 10.93
CA ILE A 44 5.36 3.09 11.62
C ILE A 44 6.14 3.77 12.76
N THR A 45 6.11 3.17 13.95
CA THR A 45 6.82 3.65 15.14
C THR A 45 7.48 2.50 15.90
N GLY A 46 8.48 2.81 16.75
CA GLY A 46 9.25 1.81 17.49
C GLY A 46 10.71 1.81 17.06
N ASP A 47 11.30 0.63 16.85
CA ASP A 47 12.69 0.49 16.39
C ASP A 47 12.91 1.05 14.97
N ALA A 48 11.84 1.15 14.19
CA ALA A 48 11.77 1.93 12.97
C ALA A 48 10.71 3.03 13.09
N SER A 49 10.97 4.17 12.47
CA SER A 49 10.00 5.25 12.36
C SER A 49 9.91 5.71 10.90
N GLY A 50 8.69 5.90 10.41
CA GLY A 50 8.44 6.33 9.05
C GLY A 50 7.01 6.09 8.60
N PHE A 51 6.82 6.01 7.29
CA PHE A 51 5.52 5.79 6.68
C PHE A 51 5.62 4.76 5.57
N LEU A 52 4.64 3.87 5.50
CA LEU A 52 4.35 3.07 4.31
C LEU A 52 3.28 3.81 3.50
N ILE A 53 3.56 4.09 2.23
CA ILE A 53 2.70 4.90 1.38
C ILE A 53 2.39 4.16 0.08
N LEU A 54 1.10 4.00 -0.21
CA LEU A 54 0.59 3.52 -1.50
C LEU A 54 0.03 4.72 -2.27
N LYS A 55 0.42 4.85 -3.55
CA LYS A 55 -0.02 5.95 -4.43
C LYS A 55 -0.61 5.39 -5.71
N SER A 56 -1.67 6.01 -6.20
CA SER A 56 -2.31 5.65 -7.47
C SER A 56 -3.09 6.84 -8.04
N ASP A 57 -3.37 6.80 -9.34
CA ASP A 57 -4.52 7.51 -9.92
C ASP A 57 -5.82 6.69 -9.67
N ILE A 58 -6.98 7.34 -9.81
CA ILE A 58 -8.30 6.72 -9.58
C ILE A 58 -8.56 5.58 -10.57
N ALA A 59 -8.22 5.77 -11.85
CA ALA A 59 -8.49 4.79 -12.90
C ALA A 59 -7.73 3.48 -12.65
N SER A 60 -6.46 3.57 -12.29
CA SER A 60 -5.58 2.45 -11.93
C SER A 60 -6.06 1.73 -10.68
N ALA A 61 -6.47 2.46 -9.64
CA ALA A 61 -6.98 1.87 -8.40
C ALA A 61 -8.31 1.13 -8.62
N SER A 62 -9.25 1.74 -9.36
CA SER A 62 -10.52 1.09 -9.72
C SER A 62 -10.30 -0.16 -10.57
N ASN A 63 -9.41 -0.10 -11.56
CA ASN A 63 -9.07 -1.26 -12.39
C ASN A 63 -8.39 -2.38 -11.58
N PHE A 64 -7.52 -2.02 -10.64
CA PHE A 64 -6.89 -2.96 -9.73
C PHE A 64 -7.94 -3.67 -8.87
N ILE A 65 -8.83 -2.93 -8.19
CA ILE A 65 -9.87 -3.50 -7.33
C ILE A 65 -10.86 -4.37 -8.12
N LYS A 66 -11.25 -3.95 -9.33
CA LYS A 66 -12.11 -4.75 -10.21
C LYS A 66 -11.48 -6.09 -10.55
N LYS A 67 -10.19 -6.09 -10.93
CA LYS A 67 -9.43 -7.32 -11.22
C LYS A 67 -9.22 -8.19 -9.98
N MET A 68 -8.94 -7.57 -8.84
CA MET A 68 -8.81 -8.22 -7.54
C MET A 68 -10.06 -9.03 -7.21
N LEU A 69 -11.24 -8.42 -7.33
CA LEU A 69 -12.51 -9.11 -7.10
C LEU A 69 -12.74 -10.26 -8.10
N ALA A 70 -12.45 -10.04 -9.38
CA ALA A 70 -12.57 -11.08 -10.39
C ALA A 70 -11.67 -12.28 -10.09
N ASN A 71 -10.42 -12.04 -9.66
CA ASN A 71 -9.49 -13.10 -9.25
C ASN A 71 -9.99 -13.90 -8.04
N LEU A 72 -10.74 -13.26 -7.15
CA LEU A 72 -11.36 -13.89 -5.98
C LEU A 72 -12.71 -14.57 -6.30
N GLY A 73 -13.10 -14.64 -7.57
CA GLY A 73 -14.38 -15.20 -7.99
C GLY A 73 -15.59 -14.36 -7.58
N MET A 74 -15.38 -13.10 -7.24
CA MET A 74 -16.43 -12.15 -6.89
C MET A 74 -16.77 -11.28 -8.09
N HIS A 75 -18.06 -11.11 -8.34
CA HIS A 75 -18.55 -10.14 -9.31
C HIS A 75 -18.89 -8.85 -8.56
N SER A 76 -18.24 -7.74 -8.91
CA SER A 76 -18.72 -6.43 -8.48
C SER A 76 -19.96 -6.08 -9.31
N GLU A 77 -21.04 -5.69 -8.65
CA GLU A 77 -21.98 -4.78 -9.28
C GLU A 77 -21.20 -3.50 -9.62
N GLU A 78 -21.43 -2.93 -10.80
CA GLU A 78 -20.73 -1.71 -11.22
C GLU A 78 -21.09 -0.57 -10.24
N GLU A 79 -20.26 -0.35 -9.22
CA GLU A 79 -20.27 0.90 -8.49
C GLU A 79 -19.90 2.00 -9.48
N ALA A 80 -20.77 3.01 -9.60
CA ALA A 80 -20.48 4.18 -10.40
C ALA A 80 -19.34 4.97 -9.74
N GLY A 81 -18.12 4.78 -10.24
CA GLY A 81 -16.93 5.53 -9.84
C GLY A 81 -16.22 5.00 -8.60
N PHE A 82 -15.34 5.84 -8.03
CA PHE A 82 -14.50 5.49 -6.88
C PHE A 82 -15.27 5.69 -5.56
N GLY A 83 -16.00 4.65 -5.16
CA GLY A 83 -16.92 4.64 -4.02
C GLY A 83 -16.29 4.31 -2.66
N GLN A 84 -17.15 4.07 -1.66
CA GLN A 84 -16.72 3.71 -0.31
C GLN A 84 -16.03 2.34 -0.27
N PHE A 85 -16.56 1.36 -1.01
CA PHE A 85 -15.96 0.03 -1.12
C PHE A 85 -14.51 0.12 -1.61
N HIS A 86 -14.25 0.96 -2.60
CA HIS A 86 -12.92 1.16 -3.15
C HIS A 86 -11.94 1.72 -2.11
N LYS A 87 -12.40 2.66 -1.28
CA LYS A 87 -11.61 3.25 -0.19
C LYS A 87 -11.25 2.21 0.85
N GLU A 88 -12.22 1.39 1.25
CA GLU A 88 -12.04 0.31 2.21
C GLU A 88 -11.08 -0.76 1.68
N ALA A 89 -11.23 -1.16 0.42
CA ALA A 89 -10.32 -2.12 -0.22
C ALA A 89 -8.87 -1.62 -0.26
N MET A 90 -8.64 -0.33 -0.58
CA MET A 90 -7.31 0.28 -0.53
C MET A 90 -6.72 0.34 0.88
N GLY A 91 -7.56 0.68 1.87
CA GLY A 91 -7.17 0.70 3.28
C GLY A 91 -6.79 -0.68 3.79
N GLU A 92 -7.58 -1.69 3.47
CA GLU A 92 -7.35 -3.08 3.87
C GLU A 92 -6.09 -3.65 3.21
N LEU A 93 -5.89 -3.40 1.91
CA LEU A 93 -4.67 -3.81 1.22
C LEU A 93 -3.42 -3.24 1.92
N LEU A 94 -3.42 -1.94 2.21
CA LEU A 94 -2.29 -1.29 2.88
C LEU A 94 -2.09 -1.85 4.31
N ASN A 95 -3.19 -2.07 5.04
CA ASN A 95 -3.18 -2.63 6.39
C ASN A 95 -2.60 -4.05 6.43
N GLN A 96 -2.93 -4.90 5.46
CA GLN A 96 -2.36 -6.25 5.35
C GLN A 96 -0.87 -6.23 5.03
N ILE A 97 -0.45 -5.37 4.10
CA ILE A 97 0.98 -5.20 3.76
C ILE A 97 1.76 -4.74 4.98
N SER A 98 1.27 -3.73 5.70
CA SER A 98 1.94 -3.21 6.89
C SER A 98 1.99 -4.25 8.01
N GLY A 99 0.88 -4.93 8.30
CA GLY A 99 0.82 -5.95 9.35
C GLY A 99 1.81 -7.09 9.10
N ARG A 100 1.87 -7.59 7.87
CA ARG A 100 2.86 -8.62 7.49
C ARG A 100 4.30 -8.11 7.56
N SER A 101 4.53 -6.87 7.17
CA SER A 101 5.85 -6.24 7.29
C SER A 101 6.29 -6.19 8.75
N MET A 102 5.38 -5.85 9.68
CA MET A 102 5.69 -5.84 11.12
C MET A 102 6.01 -7.25 11.64
N MET A 103 5.26 -8.27 11.23
CA MET A 103 5.57 -9.66 11.59
C MET A 103 6.94 -10.12 11.09
N LEU A 104 7.35 -9.69 9.89
CA LEU A 104 8.69 -9.99 9.37
C LEU A 104 9.78 -9.23 10.11
N LEU A 105 9.53 -7.98 10.48
CA LEU A 105 10.44 -7.18 11.31
C LEU A 105 10.62 -7.79 12.70
N GLU A 106 9.54 -8.21 13.35
CA GLU A 106 9.58 -8.86 14.66
C GLU A 106 10.42 -10.14 14.63
N LYS A 107 10.25 -10.97 13.60
CA LYS A 107 11.09 -12.17 13.37
C LYS A 107 12.58 -11.86 13.21
N ASN A 108 12.91 -10.63 12.79
CA ASN A 108 14.28 -10.15 12.65
C ASN A 108 14.75 -9.31 13.86
N GLY A 109 13.99 -9.32 14.96
CA GLY A 109 14.36 -8.68 16.22
C GLY A 109 14.01 -7.19 16.31
N TYR A 110 13.12 -6.69 15.45
CA TYR A 110 12.64 -5.30 15.49
C TYR A 110 11.19 -5.25 15.99
N CYS A 111 10.95 -4.48 17.05
CA CYS A 111 9.62 -4.23 17.59
C CYS A 111 9.08 -2.91 17.02
N CYS A 112 8.00 -2.98 16.25
CA CYS A 112 7.38 -1.82 15.61
C CYS A 112 5.84 -1.92 15.71
N ASP A 113 5.22 -0.76 15.86
CA ASP A 113 3.77 -0.57 15.83
C ASP A 113 3.36 0.17 14.56
N ILE A 114 2.10 0.00 14.16
CA ILE A 114 1.50 0.69 13.01
C ILE A 114 0.24 1.47 13.40
N THR A 115 0.02 2.59 12.74
CA THR A 115 -1.24 3.33 12.86
C THR A 115 -2.32 2.72 11.95
N PRO A 116 -3.62 3.01 12.19
CA PRO A 116 -4.64 2.76 11.18
C PRO A 116 -4.32 3.44 9.84
N PRO A 117 -4.77 2.88 8.70
CA PRO A 117 -4.57 3.49 7.39
C PRO A 117 -5.34 4.80 7.26
N THR A 118 -4.72 5.80 6.64
CA THR A 118 -5.35 7.06 6.23
C THR A 118 -5.35 7.17 4.71
N LEU A 119 -6.52 7.46 4.12
CA LEU A 119 -6.68 7.64 2.68
C LEU A 119 -6.94 9.11 2.34
N ILE A 120 -6.13 9.66 1.44
CA ILE A 120 -6.27 11.01 0.90
C ILE A 120 -6.64 10.88 -0.57
N ILE A 121 -7.69 11.59 -0.98
CA ILE A 121 -8.18 11.60 -2.37
C ILE A 121 -8.30 13.06 -2.82
N GLY A 122 -7.82 13.37 -4.01
CA GLY A 122 -7.83 14.72 -4.58
C GLY A 122 -6.99 14.77 -5.84
N GLU A 123 -7.07 15.85 -6.60
CA GLU A 123 -6.31 15.98 -7.84
C GLU A 123 -4.87 16.44 -7.57
N ASN A 124 -3.91 15.88 -8.31
CA ASN A 124 -2.50 16.28 -8.29
C ASN A 124 -1.85 16.30 -6.89
N ILE A 125 -2.10 15.27 -6.08
CA ILE A 125 -1.54 15.17 -4.72
C ILE A 125 -0.02 15.05 -4.80
N PHE A 126 0.67 16.01 -4.19
CA PHE A 126 2.10 15.95 -3.97
C PHE A 126 2.40 15.47 -2.54
N SER A 127 3.16 14.38 -2.42
CA SER A 127 3.72 13.95 -1.14
C SER A 127 5.17 13.51 -1.30
N LYS A 128 6.04 14.14 -0.52
CA LYS A 128 7.45 13.79 -0.39
C LYS A 128 7.66 13.31 1.06
N PRO A 129 8.36 12.19 1.31
CA PRO A 129 8.86 11.89 2.64
C PRO A 129 9.66 13.10 3.13
N ALA A 130 9.46 13.52 4.39
CA ALA A 130 10.28 14.58 4.97
C ALA A 130 11.75 14.15 4.89
N ASP A 131 12.64 15.08 4.52
CA ASP A 131 14.07 14.78 4.48
C ASP A 131 14.49 14.30 5.89
N ALA A 132 15.00 13.07 5.96
CA ALA A 132 15.48 12.49 7.21
C ALA A 132 16.57 13.41 7.77
N ARG A 133 16.32 13.99 8.95
CA ARG A 133 17.34 14.73 9.70
C ARG A 133 18.30 13.77 10.38
#